data_AF-A0A967BNZ6-F1
#
_entry.id   AF-A0A967BNZ6-F1
#
_cell.length_a   1.000
_cell.length_b   1.000
_cell.length_c   1.000
_cell.angle_alpha   90.00
_cell.angle_beta   90.00
_cell.angle_gamma   90.00
#
_symmetry.space_group_name_H-M   'P 1'
#
loop_
_entity.id
_entity.type
_entity.pdbx_description
1 polymer ?
#
loop_
_entity_poly.entity_id
_entity_poly.type
_entity_poly.pdbx_seq_one_letter_code
_entity_poly.pdbx_strand_id
1 'polypeptide(L)'
;MKPKSIVSQYQLFLNRLRFAVSIEKTKRFFRVILFIRYKKFIFLFRVILTLISLFTALIVFQTRIYALGFSLLIYLLTTAFEKIIFSYRTMYIHSFPAFELKQEKWLACYFGYAETYDKSTKFPIIGLGLSDYEYSKSIHQLFLQWTFGKSNDVDKSLSISVVVMADSYVFFIYPNIKKKKATEFYNQAESEHKKESLTDVHHHLSMLQVMGKRFDLSKDSFFHRFREIYVPGEPCFLQLYLYNKNNQLEHIADLTSITVHNFKIKQVSHLTRRDIEYDMFKNIN
;
A
#
# COMPACT_ATOMS: atom_id res chain seq x y z
N MET A 1 15.93 -27.35 8.37
CA MET A 1 15.36 -26.15 9.02
C MET A 1 16.22 -25.79 10.23
N LYS A 2 16.89 -24.63 10.26
CA LYS A 2 17.65 -24.20 11.45
C LYS A 2 16.68 -23.84 12.59
N PRO A 3 16.95 -24.22 13.85
CA PRO A 3 16.13 -23.80 14.98
C PRO A 3 16.17 -22.27 15.13
N LYS A 4 15.00 -21.63 15.18
CA LYS A 4 14.87 -20.18 15.37
C LYS A 4 15.37 -19.79 16.76
N SER A 5 16.35 -18.89 16.84
CA SER A 5 16.93 -18.41 18.10
C SER A 5 15.86 -17.79 19.02
N ILE A 6 16.04 -17.91 20.34
CA ILE A 6 15.14 -17.36 21.37
C ILE A 6 14.88 -15.86 21.15
N VAL A 7 15.91 -15.12 20.73
CA VAL A 7 15.81 -13.69 20.39
C VAL A 7 14.83 -13.46 19.24
N SER A 8 14.87 -14.28 18.18
CA SER A 8 13.93 -14.15 17.05
C SER A 8 12.49 -14.46 17.47
N GLN A 9 12.28 -15.41 18.38
CA GLN A 9 10.94 -15.73 18.90
C GLN A 9 10.39 -14.60 19.76
N TYR A 10 11.24 -14.00 20.60
CA TYR A 10 10.88 -12.85 21.43
C TYR A 10 10.53 -11.62 20.57
N GLN A 11 11.32 -11.33 19.53
CA GLN A 11 11.01 -10.26 18.58
C GLN A 11 9.68 -10.49 17.84
N LEU A 12 9.42 -11.73 17.40
CA LEU A 12 8.14 -12.10 16.79
C LEU A 12 6.96 -11.93 17.75
N PHE A 13 7.14 -12.29 19.02
CA PHE A 13 6.13 -12.11 20.07
C PHE A 13 5.83 -10.62 20.32
N LEU A 14 6.87 -9.80 20.51
CA LEU A 14 6.70 -8.35 20.69
C LEU A 14 6.04 -7.69 19.47
N ASN A 15 6.42 -8.10 18.25
CA ASN A 15 5.78 -7.61 17.04
C ASN A 15 4.30 -8.01 16.99
N ARG A 16 3.96 -9.27 17.31
CA ARG A 16 2.55 -9.72 17.41
C ARG A 16 1.77 -8.90 18.44
N LEU A 17 2.38 -8.56 19.57
CA LEU A 17 1.78 -7.75 20.63
C LEU A 17 1.54 -6.32 20.18
N ARG A 18 2.52 -5.68 19.52
CA ARG A 18 2.35 -4.36 18.89
C ARG A 18 1.26 -4.36 17.82
N PHE A 19 1.11 -5.44 17.06
CA PHE A 19 0.01 -5.58 16.11
C PHE A 19 -1.34 -5.85 16.77
N ALA A 20 -1.36 -6.35 18.01
CA ALA A 20 -2.57 -6.69 18.74
C ALA A 20 -3.09 -5.52 19.61
N VAL A 21 -2.18 -4.69 20.12
CA VAL A 21 -2.45 -3.60 21.05
C VAL A 21 -1.78 -2.33 20.54
N SER A 22 -2.57 -1.29 20.30
CA SER A 22 -2.09 0.05 20.01
C SER A 22 -2.60 1.01 21.09
N ILE A 23 -1.74 1.93 21.54
CA ILE A 23 -2.12 2.98 22.48
C ILE A 23 -2.07 4.30 21.71
N GLU A 24 -3.22 4.93 21.56
CA GLU A 24 -3.33 6.21 20.86
C GLU A 24 -3.58 7.34 21.88
N LYS A 25 -2.75 8.38 21.82
CA LYS A 25 -2.92 9.57 22.65
C LYS A 25 -3.95 10.49 21.99
N THR A 26 -5.11 10.64 22.61
CA THR A 26 -6.08 11.69 22.25
C THR A 26 -5.75 12.98 23.02
N LYS A 27 -6.33 14.13 22.65
CA LYS A 27 -6.07 15.43 23.29
C LYS A 27 -6.25 15.44 24.83
N ARG A 28 -7.11 14.56 25.39
CA ARG A 28 -7.40 14.50 26.84
C ARG A 28 -7.06 13.18 27.52
N PHE A 29 -6.94 12.06 26.80
CA PHE A 29 -6.77 10.72 27.40
C PHE A 29 -6.02 9.77 26.45
N PHE A 30 -5.53 8.66 26.99
CA PHE A 30 -5.03 7.53 26.19
C PHE A 30 -6.17 6.57 25.87
N ARG A 31 -6.24 6.13 24.62
CA ARG A 31 -7.17 5.10 24.16
C ARG A 31 -6.39 3.84 23.88
N VAL A 32 -6.87 2.71 24.43
CA VAL A 32 -6.34 1.39 24.13
C VAL A 32 -7.15 0.80 22.99
N ILE A 33 -6.48 0.52 21.89
CA ILE A 33 -7.05 -0.09 20.70
C ILE A 33 -6.60 -1.55 20.67
N LEU A 34 -7.56 -2.48 20.75
CA LEU A 34 -7.33 -3.92 20.69
C LEU A 34 -7.86 -4.52 19.41
N PHE A 35 -7.18 -5.52 18.87
CA PHE A 35 -7.73 -6.25 17.72
C PHE A 35 -9.04 -6.98 18.08
N ILE A 36 -10.02 -6.97 17.16
CA ILE A 36 -11.38 -7.45 17.39
C ILE A 36 -11.48 -8.90 17.87
N ARG A 37 -10.48 -9.75 17.58
CA ARG A 37 -10.42 -11.13 18.11
C ARG A 37 -10.48 -11.21 19.63
N TYR A 38 -10.05 -10.15 20.33
CA TYR A 38 -10.08 -10.10 21.80
C TYR A 38 -11.42 -9.60 22.35
N LYS A 39 -12.37 -9.16 21.50
CA LYS A 39 -13.67 -8.61 21.92
C LYS A 39 -14.45 -9.60 22.79
N LYS A 40 -14.53 -10.87 22.37
CA LYS A 40 -15.16 -11.94 23.15
C LYS A 40 -14.46 -12.20 24.48
N PHE A 41 -13.13 -12.16 24.49
CA PHE A 41 -12.33 -12.38 25.71
C PHE A 41 -12.54 -11.24 26.72
N ILE A 42 -12.50 -9.98 26.26
CA ILE A 42 -12.76 -8.82 27.12
C ILE A 42 -14.20 -8.83 27.65
N PHE A 43 -15.18 -9.20 26.82
CA PHE A 43 -16.56 -9.36 27.27
C PHE A 43 -16.67 -10.43 28.38
N LEU A 44 -16.09 -11.61 28.17
CA LEU A 44 -16.09 -12.69 29.18
C LEU A 44 -15.38 -12.26 30.47
N PHE A 45 -14.25 -11.58 30.35
CA PHE A 45 -13.50 -11.09 31.51
C PHE A 45 -14.31 -10.08 32.32
N ARG A 46 -15.08 -9.20 31.65
CA ARG A 46 -16.02 -8.30 32.31
C ARG A 46 -17.12 -9.05 33.05
N VAL A 47 -17.71 -10.07 32.43
CA VAL A 47 -18.74 -10.91 33.08
C VAL A 47 -18.18 -11.58 34.34
N ILE A 48 -16.97 -12.13 34.26
CA ILE A 48 -16.29 -12.76 35.40
C ILE A 48 -16.02 -11.72 36.50
N LEU A 49 -15.53 -10.52 36.15
CA LEU A 49 -15.32 -9.44 37.12
C LEU A 49 -16.61 -9.05 37.84
N THR A 50 -17.72 -8.92 37.11
CA THR A 50 -19.03 -8.63 37.69
C THR A 50 -19.49 -9.74 38.63
N LEU A 51 -19.32 -11.01 38.25
CA LEU A 51 -19.66 -12.15 39.10
C LEU A 51 -18.80 -12.17 40.37
N ILE A 52 -17.49 -11.99 40.26
CA ILE A 52 -16.58 -11.91 41.41
C ILE A 52 -17.06 -10.80 42.34
N SER A 53 -17.35 -9.61 41.79
CA SER A 53 -17.86 -8.46 42.55
C SER A 53 -19.14 -8.76 43.32
N LEU A 54 -20.07 -9.48 42.69
CA LEU A 54 -21.33 -9.89 43.32
C LEU A 54 -21.08 -10.85 44.48
N PHE A 55 -20.23 -11.87 44.28
CA PHE A 55 -19.88 -12.83 45.33
C PHE A 55 -19.11 -12.18 46.49
N THR A 56 -18.18 -11.28 46.19
CA THR A 56 -17.41 -10.59 47.25
C THR A 56 -18.29 -9.66 48.07
N ALA A 57 -19.27 -9.01 47.45
CA ALA A 57 -20.25 -8.18 48.15
C ALA A 57 -21.11 -8.99 49.14
N LEU A 58 -21.37 -10.28 48.87
CA LEU A 58 -22.19 -11.14 49.71
C LEU A 58 -21.43 -11.79 50.88
N ILE A 59 -20.14 -12.08 50.73
CA ILE A 59 -19.44 -13.04 51.61
C ILE A 59 -18.32 -12.40 52.46
N VAL A 60 -17.59 -11.40 51.95
CA VAL A 60 -16.19 -11.22 52.38
C VAL A 60 -15.95 -10.05 53.34
N PHE A 61 -16.72 -8.95 53.25
CA PHE A 61 -16.33 -7.72 53.94
C PHE A 61 -17.02 -7.52 55.28
N GLN A 62 -16.29 -7.77 56.38
CA GLN A 62 -16.72 -7.43 57.74
C GLN A 62 -16.65 -5.91 58.04
N THR A 63 -15.84 -5.16 57.29
CA THR A 63 -15.63 -3.72 57.49
C THR A 63 -16.00 -2.92 56.23
N ARG A 64 -16.74 -1.82 56.44
CA ARG A 64 -17.31 -0.99 55.37
C ARG A 64 -16.24 -0.35 54.45
N ILE A 65 -15.07 -0.04 54.99
CA ILE A 65 -13.98 0.63 54.26
C ILE A 65 -13.39 -0.28 53.18
N TYR A 66 -13.15 -1.56 53.50
CA TYR A 66 -12.62 -2.51 52.50
C TYR A 66 -13.64 -2.83 51.40
N ALA A 67 -14.93 -2.90 51.74
CA ALA A 67 -16.00 -3.07 50.75
C ALA A 67 -16.04 -1.91 49.75
N LEU A 68 -15.89 -0.66 50.24
CA LEU A 68 -15.87 0.54 49.41
C LEU A 68 -14.64 0.57 48.50
N GLY A 69 -13.45 0.33 49.06
CA GLY A 69 -12.21 0.30 48.29
C GLY A 69 -12.21 -0.76 47.18
N PHE A 70 -12.72 -1.96 47.49
CA PHE A 70 -12.85 -3.04 46.51
C PHE A 70 -13.87 -2.71 45.42
N SER A 71 -15.05 -2.20 45.78
CA SER A 71 -16.08 -1.79 44.82
C SER A 71 -15.57 -0.71 43.88
N LEU A 72 -14.84 0.27 44.42
CA LEU A 72 -14.22 1.33 43.62
C LEU A 72 -13.18 0.75 42.65
N LEU A 73 -12.35 -0.20 43.08
CA LEU A 73 -11.36 -0.85 42.22
C LEU A 73 -12.02 -1.62 41.07
N ILE A 74 -13.04 -2.43 41.36
CA ILE A 74 -13.79 -3.18 40.34
C ILE A 74 -14.48 -2.22 39.36
N TYR A 75 -15.09 -1.15 39.87
CA TYR A 75 -15.71 -0.12 39.05
C TYR A 75 -14.69 0.50 38.10
N LEU A 76 -13.54 0.94 38.61
CA LEU A 76 -12.47 1.52 37.79
C LEU A 76 -11.94 0.54 36.73
N LEU A 77 -11.74 -0.74 37.09
CA LEU A 77 -11.34 -1.78 36.14
C LEU A 77 -12.38 -1.97 35.04
N THR A 78 -13.66 -2.07 35.41
CA THR A 78 -14.76 -2.27 34.46
C THR A 78 -14.88 -1.09 33.50
N THR A 79 -14.85 0.15 34.02
CA THR A 79 -14.84 1.37 33.20
C THR A 79 -13.61 1.43 32.29
N ALA A 80 -12.45 0.95 32.73
CA ALA A 80 -11.26 0.88 31.88
C ALA A 80 -11.48 -0.09 30.70
N PHE A 81 -12.07 -1.27 30.93
CA PHE A 81 -12.40 -2.23 29.87
C PHE A 81 -13.48 -1.71 28.92
N GLU A 82 -14.44 -0.93 29.39
CA GLU A 82 -15.45 -0.29 28.54
C GLU A 82 -14.88 0.76 27.59
N LYS A 83 -13.80 1.42 27.99
CA LYS A 83 -13.10 2.42 27.16
C LYS A 83 -12.17 1.79 26.12
N ILE A 84 -12.04 0.46 26.09
CA ILE A 84 -11.27 -0.23 25.06
C ILE A 84 -12.02 -0.12 23.74
N ILE A 85 -11.32 0.37 22.72
CA ILE A 85 -11.81 0.43 21.35
C ILE A 85 -11.30 -0.81 20.64
N PHE A 86 -12.15 -1.49 19.88
CA PHE A 86 -11.71 -2.60 19.06
C PHE A 86 -11.32 -2.12 17.68
N SER A 87 -10.36 -2.77 17.05
CA SER A 87 -10.03 -2.53 15.65
C SER A 87 -10.08 -3.79 14.83
N TYR A 88 -10.50 -3.63 13.58
CA TYR A 88 -10.51 -4.68 12.58
C TYR A 88 -9.73 -4.20 11.36
N ARG A 89 -9.31 -5.15 10.55
CA ARG A 89 -8.47 -4.91 9.37
C ARG A 89 -9.15 -5.50 8.17
N THR A 90 -9.21 -4.75 7.09
CA THR A 90 -9.50 -5.31 5.78
C THR A 90 -8.34 -5.04 4.87
N MET A 91 -8.07 -6.02 4.01
CA MET A 91 -6.95 -5.97 3.09
C MET A 91 -7.48 -5.92 1.68
N TYR A 92 -7.18 -4.82 0.98
CA TYR A 92 -7.39 -4.72 -0.45
C TYR A 92 -6.18 -5.30 -1.18
N ILE A 93 -6.42 -6.30 -2.01
CA ILE A 93 -5.37 -7.00 -2.77
C ILE A 93 -5.50 -6.56 -4.22
N HIS A 94 -4.48 -5.87 -4.74
CA HIS A 94 -4.42 -5.55 -6.16
C HIS A 94 -4.13 -6.79 -6.99
N SER A 95 -4.49 -6.78 -8.28
CA SER A 95 -4.15 -7.90 -9.18
C SER A 95 -2.65 -8.16 -9.18
N PHE A 96 -2.29 -9.42 -8.94
CA PHE A 96 -0.91 -9.91 -9.04
C PHE A 96 -0.67 -10.48 -10.45
N PRO A 97 0.58 -10.47 -10.94
CA PRO A 97 0.89 -11.10 -12.21
C PRO A 97 0.54 -12.58 -12.17
N ALA A 98 -0.17 -13.06 -13.19
CA ALA A 98 -0.43 -14.49 -13.41
C ALA A 98 0.78 -15.21 -14.06
N PHE A 99 1.93 -14.56 -14.08
CA PHE A 99 3.15 -14.99 -14.74
C PHE A 99 4.37 -14.58 -13.88
N GLU A 100 5.51 -15.19 -14.16
CA GLU A 100 6.76 -14.84 -13.48
C GLU A 100 7.35 -13.55 -14.06
N LEU A 101 7.61 -12.55 -13.20
CA LEU A 101 8.29 -11.33 -13.58
C LEU A 101 9.78 -11.61 -13.81
N LYS A 102 10.25 -11.40 -15.04
CA LYS A 102 11.63 -11.65 -15.48
C LYS A 102 12.32 -10.34 -15.80
N GLN A 103 13.29 -9.95 -14.97
CA GLN A 103 13.96 -8.65 -15.09
C GLN A 103 14.80 -8.56 -16.38
N GLU A 104 15.33 -9.69 -16.83
CA GLU A 104 16.10 -9.84 -18.06
C GLU A 104 15.26 -9.64 -19.32
N LYS A 105 13.93 -9.82 -19.24
CA LYS A 105 13.02 -9.59 -20.37
C LYS A 105 12.65 -8.11 -20.56
N TRP A 106 12.85 -7.27 -19.54
CA TRP A 106 12.61 -5.82 -19.64
C TRP A 106 13.91 -5.10 -19.94
N LEU A 107 14.23 -4.91 -21.22
CA LEU A 107 15.54 -4.46 -21.67
C LEU A 107 15.77 -2.96 -21.51
N ALA A 108 14.76 -2.14 -21.83
CA ALA A 108 14.93 -0.69 -21.90
C ALA A 108 13.69 0.10 -21.45
N CYS A 109 13.91 1.38 -21.15
CA CYS A 109 12.87 2.38 -20.98
C CYS A 109 13.15 3.55 -21.92
N TYR A 110 12.13 3.94 -22.69
CA TYR A 110 12.19 5.02 -23.66
C TYR A 110 11.37 6.20 -23.20
N PHE A 111 11.82 7.39 -23.57
CA PHE A 111 11.14 8.64 -23.28
C PHE A 111 11.15 9.48 -24.55
N GLY A 112 10.02 10.07 -24.90
CA GLY A 112 9.90 10.87 -26.10
C GLY A 112 8.61 11.71 -26.11
N TYR A 113 8.38 12.37 -27.24
CA TYR A 113 7.14 13.09 -27.50
C TYR A 113 6.60 12.69 -28.88
N ALA A 114 5.30 12.43 -28.96
CA ALA A 114 4.62 12.55 -30.24
C ALA A 114 4.30 14.02 -30.48
N GLU A 115 4.54 14.47 -31.71
CA GLU A 115 4.21 15.83 -32.14
C GLU A 115 3.10 15.75 -33.19
N THR A 116 2.14 16.68 -33.13
CA THR A 116 1.21 16.91 -34.24
C THR A 116 1.96 17.44 -35.46
N TYR A 117 1.39 17.30 -36.67
CA TYR A 117 2.03 17.73 -37.92
C TYR A 117 2.45 19.22 -37.91
N ASP A 118 1.68 20.06 -37.22
CA ASP A 118 1.93 21.49 -37.03
C ASP A 118 2.89 21.80 -35.86
N LYS A 119 3.38 20.78 -35.15
CA LYS A 119 4.25 20.86 -33.97
C LYS A 119 3.68 21.69 -32.81
N SER A 120 2.39 21.98 -32.82
CA SER A 120 1.74 22.81 -31.81
C SER A 120 1.54 22.06 -30.49
N THR A 121 1.37 20.74 -30.56
CA THR A 121 1.08 19.90 -29.40
C THR A 121 2.09 18.77 -29.29
N LYS A 122 2.64 18.59 -28.08
CA LYS A 122 3.57 17.51 -27.76
C LYS A 122 2.96 16.61 -26.71
N PHE A 123 2.88 15.32 -27.01
CA PHE A 123 2.34 14.32 -26.10
C PHE A 123 3.47 13.47 -25.53
N PRO A 124 3.70 13.45 -24.21
CA PRO A 124 4.78 12.67 -23.61
C PRO A 124 4.51 11.17 -23.78
N ILE A 125 5.51 10.44 -24.27
CA ILE A 125 5.50 9.00 -24.48
C ILE A 125 6.55 8.35 -23.59
N ILE A 126 6.16 7.26 -22.95
CA ILE A 126 7.02 6.37 -22.18
C ILE A 126 6.92 4.98 -22.80
N GLY A 127 8.04 4.43 -23.24
CA GLY A 127 8.12 3.11 -23.84
C GLY A 127 8.80 2.10 -22.92
N LEU A 128 8.29 0.88 -22.84
CA LEU A 128 9.03 -0.24 -22.26
C LEU A 128 9.52 -1.16 -23.39
N GLY A 129 10.83 -1.33 -23.51
CA GLY A 129 11.44 -2.25 -24.45
C GLY A 129 11.55 -3.64 -23.85
N LEU A 130 10.88 -4.61 -24.45
CA LEU A 130 10.80 -5.98 -23.99
C LEU A 130 11.40 -6.94 -25.02
N SER A 131 11.94 -8.07 -24.55
CA SER A 131 12.62 -9.05 -25.43
C SER A 131 11.68 -10.15 -25.97
N ASP A 132 10.46 -10.25 -25.43
CA ASP A 132 9.58 -11.39 -25.66
C ASP A 132 8.14 -10.93 -25.79
N TYR A 133 7.47 -11.36 -26.86
CA TYR A 133 6.12 -10.91 -27.20
C TYR A 133 5.07 -11.40 -26.20
N GLU A 134 5.09 -12.67 -25.81
CA GLU A 134 4.12 -13.23 -24.84
C GLU A 134 4.28 -12.62 -23.45
N TYR A 135 5.52 -12.35 -23.03
CA TYR A 135 5.79 -11.57 -21.83
C TYR A 135 5.24 -10.14 -21.93
N SER A 136 5.38 -9.51 -23.09
CA SER A 136 4.87 -8.15 -23.34
C SER A 136 3.35 -8.10 -23.24
N LYS A 137 2.66 -9.08 -23.82
CA LYS A 137 1.21 -9.25 -23.71
C LYS A 137 0.76 -9.47 -22.27
N SER A 138 1.50 -10.29 -21.52
CA SER A 138 1.21 -10.57 -20.10
C SER A 138 1.38 -9.32 -19.23
N ILE A 139 2.42 -8.54 -19.46
CA ILE A 139 2.67 -7.24 -18.80
C ILE A 139 1.57 -6.25 -19.14
N HIS A 140 1.20 -6.14 -20.41
CA HIS A 140 0.11 -5.28 -20.87
C HIS A 140 -1.21 -5.62 -20.19
N GLN A 141 -1.55 -6.91 -20.15
CA GLN A 141 -2.75 -7.40 -19.50
C GLN A 141 -2.75 -7.10 -18.00
N LEU A 142 -1.60 -7.20 -17.31
CA LEU A 142 -1.48 -6.79 -15.91
C LEU A 142 -1.76 -5.28 -15.73
N PHE A 143 -1.22 -4.43 -16.61
CA PHE A 143 -1.48 -2.99 -16.54
C PHE A 143 -2.96 -2.68 -16.78
N LEU A 144 -3.59 -3.35 -17.75
CA LEU A 144 -5.03 -3.25 -17.96
C LEU A 144 -5.83 -3.74 -16.74
N GLN A 145 -5.43 -4.82 -16.08
CA GLN A 145 -6.08 -5.27 -14.85
C GLN A 145 -5.99 -4.20 -13.75
N TRP A 146 -4.84 -3.54 -13.61
CA TRP A 146 -4.67 -2.44 -12.67
C TRP A 146 -5.56 -1.24 -13.00
N THR A 147 -5.82 -0.96 -14.28
CA THR A 147 -6.73 0.10 -14.75
C THR A 147 -8.18 -0.34 -14.95
N PHE A 148 -8.55 -1.55 -14.51
CA PHE A 148 -9.89 -2.14 -14.71
C PHE A 148 -10.33 -2.23 -16.19
N GLY A 149 -9.40 -2.60 -17.07
CA GLY A 149 -9.62 -2.78 -18.49
C GLY A 149 -9.63 -1.49 -19.31
N LYS A 150 -9.36 -0.33 -18.68
CA LYS A 150 -9.36 0.97 -19.36
C LYS A 150 -7.97 1.31 -19.89
N SER A 151 -7.88 1.64 -21.19
CA SER A 151 -6.65 2.20 -21.78
C SER A 151 -6.42 3.65 -21.34
N ASN A 152 -7.47 4.44 -21.14
CA ASN A 152 -7.36 5.79 -20.59
C ASN A 152 -7.56 5.80 -19.07
N ASP A 153 -6.48 5.87 -18.30
CA ASP A 153 -6.48 5.79 -16.84
C ASP A 153 -6.75 7.15 -16.15
N VAL A 154 -7.90 7.75 -16.45
CA VAL A 154 -8.36 9.00 -15.81
C VAL A 154 -8.49 8.84 -14.29
N ASP A 155 -8.79 7.62 -13.83
CA ASP A 155 -8.94 7.26 -12.41
C ASP A 155 -7.59 7.18 -11.66
N LYS A 156 -6.46 7.42 -12.34
CA LYS A 156 -5.10 7.38 -11.77
C LYS A 156 -4.79 6.07 -11.05
N SER A 157 -5.25 4.97 -11.63
CA SER A 157 -5.11 3.61 -11.16
C SER A 157 -3.68 3.10 -11.25
N LEU A 158 -2.97 3.49 -12.30
CA LEU A 158 -1.61 3.11 -12.63
C LEU A 158 -0.71 4.29 -12.28
N SER A 159 0.33 4.02 -11.51
CA SER A 159 1.33 5.02 -11.14
C SER A 159 2.64 4.68 -11.82
N ILE A 160 3.25 5.68 -12.44
CA ILE A 160 4.62 5.59 -12.95
C ILE A 160 5.45 6.64 -12.22
N SER A 161 6.60 6.22 -11.70
CA SER A 161 7.56 7.13 -11.07
C SER A 161 8.95 6.90 -11.61
N VAL A 162 9.62 7.97 -12.00
CA VAL A 162 11.05 7.95 -12.32
C VAL A 162 11.81 8.64 -11.20
N VAL A 163 12.66 7.88 -10.51
CA VAL A 163 13.52 8.38 -9.45
C VAL A 163 14.94 8.56 -10.01
N VAL A 164 15.37 9.80 -10.13
CA VAL A 164 16.63 10.19 -10.76
C VAL A 164 17.76 10.25 -9.72
N MET A 165 18.89 9.64 -10.08
CA MET A 165 20.19 9.69 -9.38
C MET A 165 21.21 10.45 -10.25
N ALA A 166 22.47 10.50 -9.81
CA ALA A 166 23.53 11.24 -10.51
C ALA A 166 23.81 10.70 -11.93
N ASP A 167 23.89 9.37 -12.07
CA ASP A 167 24.34 8.67 -13.29
C ASP A 167 23.32 7.64 -13.80
N SER A 168 22.16 7.55 -13.16
CA SER A 168 21.17 6.51 -13.39
C SER A 168 19.80 6.96 -12.90
N TYR A 169 18.77 6.17 -13.23
CA TYR A 169 17.43 6.35 -12.67
C TYR A 169 16.79 5.00 -12.39
N VAL A 170 15.82 4.97 -11.48
CA VAL A 170 14.95 3.82 -11.27
C VAL A 170 13.56 4.15 -11.81
N PHE A 171 13.09 3.35 -12.76
CA PHE A 171 11.74 3.43 -13.26
C PHE A 171 10.86 2.48 -12.45
N PHE A 172 9.79 3.03 -11.85
CA PHE A 172 8.79 2.28 -11.12
C PHE A 172 7.45 2.33 -11.83
N ILE A 173 6.76 1.19 -11.85
CA ILE A 173 5.36 1.08 -12.28
C ILE A 173 4.60 0.19 -11.29
N TYR A 174 3.47 0.69 -10.80
CA TYR A 174 2.71 0.03 -9.73
C TYR A 174 1.28 0.56 -9.67
N PRO A 175 0.32 -0.20 -9.11
CA PRO A 175 -1.03 0.28 -8.93
C PRO A 175 -1.10 1.33 -7.81
N ASN A 176 -1.86 2.40 -8.01
CA ASN A 176 -2.03 3.46 -7.04
C ASN A 176 -2.87 2.99 -5.84
N ILE A 177 -2.32 3.14 -4.63
CA ILE A 177 -3.00 2.79 -3.36
C ILE A 177 -4.17 3.73 -3.07
N LYS A 178 -4.09 5.00 -3.49
CA LYS A 178 -5.06 6.05 -3.14
C LYS A 178 -6.29 6.06 -4.06
N LYS A 179 -6.64 4.90 -4.60
CA LYS A 179 -7.65 4.76 -5.66
C LYS A 179 -9.06 4.92 -5.10
N LYS A 180 -9.94 5.53 -5.89
CA LYS A 180 -11.40 5.57 -5.65
C LYS A 180 -11.96 4.18 -5.34
N LYS A 181 -11.54 3.14 -6.06
CA LYS A 181 -11.98 1.75 -5.88
C LYS A 181 -11.48 1.08 -4.60
N ALA A 182 -10.26 1.35 -4.16
CA ALA A 182 -9.79 0.89 -2.86
C ALA A 182 -10.60 1.57 -1.74
N THR A 183 -10.84 2.88 -1.87
CA THR A 183 -11.72 3.63 -0.97
C THR A 183 -13.15 3.08 -0.96
N GLU A 184 -13.73 2.77 -2.13
CA GLU A 184 -15.05 2.13 -2.25
C GLU A 184 -15.09 0.79 -1.52
N PHE A 185 -14.06 -0.06 -1.70
CA PHE A 185 -13.94 -1.33 -1.00
C PHE A 185 -13.90 -1.14 0.53
N TYR A 186 -13.09 -0.20 1.03
CA TYR A 186 -13.03 0.06 2.47
C TYR A 186 -14.34 0.62 3.00
N ASN A 187 -14.97 1.57 2.31
CA ASN A 187 -16.25 2.15 2.70
C ASN A 187 -17.36 1.11 2.74
N GLN A 188 -17.38 0.17 1.77
CA GLN A 188 -18.32 -0.94 1.77
C GLN A 188 -18.10 -1.85 2.99
N ALA A 189 -16.86 -2.27 3.23
CA ALA A 189 -16.53 -3.10 4.38
C ALA A 189 -16.87 -2.40 5.71
N GLU A 190 -16.64 -1.08 5.80
CA GLU A 190 -17.01 -0.29 6.97
C GLU A 190 -18.53 -0.20 7.15
N SER A 191 -19.28 -0.03 6.06
CA SER A 191 -20.74 0.01 6.08
C SER A 191 -21.36 -1.32 6.50
N GLU A 192 -20.76 -2.44 6.07
CA GLU A 192 -21.15 -3.78 6.50
C GLU A 192 -20.83 -4.00 7.99
N HIS A 193 -19.63 -3.62 8.44
CA HIS A 193 -19.21 -3.76 9.84
C HIS A 193 -20.01 -2.90 10.81
N LYS A 194 -20.43 -1.69 10.38
CA LYS A 194 -21.27 -0.79 11.19
C LYS A 194 -22.62 -1.39 11.58
N LYS A 195 -23.08 -2.44 10.89
CA LYS A 195 -24.27 -3.21 11.29
C LYS A 195 -24.05 -4.00 12.59
N GLU A 196 -22.80 -4.33 12.91
CA GLU A 196 -22.41 -5.09 14.12
C GLU A 196 -21.83 -4.20 15.22
N SER A 197 -21.06 -3.16 14.87
CA SER A 197 -20.43 -2.27 15.85
C SER A 197 -20.21 -0.87 15.29
N LEU A 198 -20.68 0.15 16.01
CA LEU A 198 -20.50 1.56 15.66
C LEU A 198 -19.20 2.17 16.19
N THR A 199 -18.53 1.49 17.12
CA THR A 199 -17.36 2.03 17.84
C THR A 199 -16.03 1.43 17.40
N ASP A 200 -16.05 0.38 16.58
CA ASP A 200 -14.84 -0.32 16.16
C ASP A 200 -14.09 0.52 15.10
N VAL A 201 -12.76 0.59 15.22
CA VAL A 201 -11.88 1.32 14.31
C VAL A 201 -11.48 0.44 13.13
N HIS A 202 -11.69 0.94 11.93
CA HIS A 202 -11.27 0.27 10.70
C HIS A 202 -9.84 0.64 10.32
N HIS A 203 -8.97 -0.36 10.18
CA HIS A 203 -7.64 -0.18 9.61
C HIS A 203 -7.58 -0.70 8.17
N HIS A 204 -7.25 0.20 7.24
CA HIS A 204 -7.11 -0.12 5.82
C HIS A 204 -5.72 -0.69 5.55
N LEU A 205 -5.66 -1.88 4.95
CA LEU A 205 -4.41 -2.50 4.50
C LEU A 205 -4.45 -2.69 2.99
N SER A 206 -3.34 -2.44 2.30
CA SER A 206 -3.23 -2.69 0.87
C SER A 206 -2.05 -3.60 0.60
N MET A 207 -2.26 -4.56 -0.29
CA MET A 207 -1.23 -5.43 -0.81
C MET A 207 -1.11 -5.19 -2.31
N LEU A 208 0.09 -4.86 -2.76
CA LEU A 208 0.37 -4.50 -4.15
C LEU A 208 1.73 -5.00 -4.60
N GLN A 209 1.87 -5.21 -5.90
CA GLN A 209 3.14 -5.47 -6.55
C GLN A 209 3.71 -4.16 -7.07
N VAL A 210 4.94 -3.83 -6.67
CA VAL A 210 5.73 -2.75 -7.30
C VAL A 210 6.68 -3.40 -8.29
N MET A 211 6.70 -2.89 -9.52
CA MET A 211 7.71 -3.24 -10.51
C MET A 211 8.70 -2.09 -10.61
N GLY A 212 9.99 -2.41 -10.56
CA GLY A 212 11.06 -1.42 -10.62
C GLY A 212 12.25 -1.95 -11.39
N LYS A 213 12.87 -1.13 -12.24
CA LYS A 213 14.16 -1.44 -12.87
C LYS A 213 15.05 -0.21 -12.90
N ARG A 214 16.32 -0.41 -12.56
CA ARG A 214 17.38 0.61 -12.68
C ARG A 214 17.90 0.64 -14.11
N PHE A 215 18.10 1.84 -14.62
CA PHE A 215 18.67 2.11 -15.94
C PHE A 215 19.78 3.15 -15.80
N ASP A 216 20.83 2.99 -16.60
CA ASP A 216 21.90 3.97 -16.68
C ASP A 216 21.40 5.21 -17.43
N LEU A 217 21.84 6.37 -16.98
CA LEU A 217 21.50 7.64 -17.59
C LEU A 217 22.71 8.15 -18.37
N SER A 218 22.79 7.75 -19.64
CA SER A 218 23.80 8.26 -20.56
C SER A 218 23.56 9.73 -20.90
N LYS A 219 24.63 10.46 -21.22
CA LYS A 219 24.56 11.88 -21.62
C LYS A 219 23.68 12.11 -22.85
N ASP A 220 23.64 11.13 -23.75
CA ASP A 220 22.84 11.17 -25.00
C ASP A 220 21.40 10.65 -24.80
N SER A 221 21.00 10.36 -23.56
CA SER A 221 19.66 9.86 -23.28
C SER A 221 18.59 10.91 -23.57
N PHE A 222 17.57 10.52 -24.34
CA PHE A 222 16.36 11.33 -24.55
C PHE A 222 15.63 11.67 -23.25
N PHE A 223 15.91 10.95 -22.14
CA PHE A 223 15.35 11.27 -20.83
C PHE A 223 15.69 12.69 -20.36
N HIS A 224 16.88 13.22 -20.66
CA HIS A 224 17.25 14.58 -20.28
C HIS A 224 16.29 15.60 -20.89
N ARG A 225 16.11 15.55 -22.21
CA ARG A 225 15.18 16.40 -22.95
C ARG A 225 13.73 16.18 -22.54
N PHE A 226 13.33 14.92 -22.32
CA PHE A 226 12.00 14.58 -21.82
C PHE A 226 11.71 15.25 -20.47
N ARG A 227 12.66 15.17 -19.54
CA ARG A 227 12.49 15.76 -18.21
C ARG A 227 12.41 17.29 -18.24
N GLU A 228 13.14 17.94 -19.14
CA GLU A 228 13.13 19.40 -19.30
C GLU A 228 11.81 19.92 -19.84
N ILE A 229 11.19 19.19 -20.77
CA ILE A 229 9.96 19.61 -21.44
C ILE A 229 8.71 19.15 -20.68
N TYR A 230 8.79 18.04 -19.93
CA TYR A 230 7.62 17.45 -19.27
C TYR A 230 7.02 18.38 -18.21
N VAL A 231 5.72 18.65 -18.32
CA VAL A 231 4.97 19.42 -17.33
C VAL A 231 4.34 18.48 -16.30
N PRO A 232 4.66 18.62 -14.99
CA PRO A 232 4.10 17.77 -13.95
C PRO A 232 2.57 17.74 -13.93
N GLY A 233 2.01 16.54 -13.95
CA GLY A 233 0.56 16.32 -13.92
C GLY A 233 -0.06 16.11 -15.30
N GLU A 234 0.68 16.33 -16.38
CA GLU A 234 0.23 15.96 -17.72
C GLU A 234 0.20 14.43 -17.90
N PRO A 235 -0.81 13.90 -18.62
CA PRO A 235 -0.90 12.48 -18.91
C PRO A 235 0.17 12.05 -19.89
N CYS A 236 0.70 10.84 -19.71
CA CYS A 236 1.70 10.23 -20.59
C CYS A 236 1.12 9.00 -21.28
N PHE A 237 1.55 8.73 -22.51
CA PHE A 237 1.25 7.48 -23.20
C PHE A 237 2.30 6.42 -22.84
N LEU A 238 1.87 5.38 -22.14
CA LEU A 238 2.66 4.18 -21.91
C LEU A 238 2.49 3.22 -23.09
N GLN A 239 3.60 2.85 -23.71
CA GLN A 239 3.65 1.92 -24.85
C GLN A 239 4.63 0.79 -24.56
N LEU A 240 4.33 -0.40 -25.09
CA LEU A 240 5.23 -1.54 -25.05
C LEU A 240 5.81 -1.77 -26.44
N TYR A 241 7.10 -2.07 -26.48
CA TYR A 241 7.83 -2.32 -27.69
C TYR A 241 8.58 -3.64 -27.59
N LEU A 242 8.76 -4.30 -28.74
CA LEU A 242 9.50 -5.55 -28.85
C LEU A 242 10.85 -5.28 -29.52
N TYR A 243 11.91 -5.88 -28.98
CA TYR A 243 13.17 -5.96 -29.68
C TYR A 243 13.12 -7.08 -30.71
N ASN A 244 13.34 -6.75 -31.98
CA ASN A 244 13.45 -7.74 -33.04
C ASN A 244 14.83 -8.43 -33.03
N LYS A 245 15.03 -9.42 -33.91
CA LYS A 245 16.29 -10.18 -34.03
C LYS A 245 17.51 -9.32 -34.38
N ASN A 246 17.29 -8.11 -34.92
CA ASN A 246 18.34 -7.15 -35.28
C ASN A 246 18.56 -6.10 -34.17
N ASN A 247 18.03 -6.32 -32.96
CA ASN A 247 18.03 -5.38 -31.85
C ASN A 247 17.39 -4.02 -32.16
N GLN A 248 16.48 -3.97 -33.13
CA GLN A 248 15.68 -2.79 -33.42
C GLN A 248 14.36 -2.85 -32.67
N LEU A 249 13.87 -1.68 -32.28
CA LEU A 249 12.64 -1.53 -31.54
C LEU A 249 11.44 -1.51 -32.50
N GLU A 250 10.49 -2.40 -32.28
CA GLU A 250 9.25 -2.49 -33.05
C GLU A 250 8.04 -2.26 -32.15
N HIS A 251 7.06 -1.50 -32.64
CA HIS A 251 5.80 -1.30 -31.95
C HIS A 251 4.96 -2.56 -32.04
N ILE A 252 4.38 -2.98 -30.90
CA ILE A 252 3.52 -4.17 -30.84
C ILE A 252 2.10 -3.74 -31.22
N ALA A 253 1.73 -3.92 -32.50
CA ALA A 253 0.53 -3.34 -33.10
C ALA A 253 -0.80 -3.72 -32.42
N ASP A 254 -0.89 -4.91 -31.84
CA ASP A 254 -2.09 -5.43 -31.18
C ASP A 254 -2.20 -5.03 -29.70
N LEU A 255 -1.19 -4.39 -29.12
CA LEU A 255 -1.21 -3.88 -27.75
C LEU A 255 -1.49 -2.38 -27.75
N THR A 256 -2.65 -2.00 -27.20
CA THR A 256 -3.07 -0.59 -27.13
C THR A 256 -2.22 0.20 -26.14
N SER A 257 -1.90 1.46 -26.48
CA SER A 257 -1.24 2.35 -25.53
C SER A 257 -2.13 2.64 -24.32
N ILE A 258 -1.54 2.78 -23.14
CA ILE A 258 -2.24 3.16 -21.92
C ILE A 258 -1.93 4.62 -21.60
N THR A 259 -2.94 5.48 -21.54
CA THR A 259 -2.79 6.87 -21.09
C THR A 259 -2.76 6.90 -19.57
N VAL A 260 -1.61 7.28 -19.00
CA VAL A 260 -1.35 7.31 -17.56
C VAL A 260 -1.43 8.73 -17.03
N HIS A 261 -2.35 8.99 -16.11
CA HIS A 261 -2.57 10.31 -15.51
C HIS A 261 -1.83 10.52 -14.16
N ASN A 262 -1.09 9.51 -13.70
CA ASN A 262 -0.29 9.58 -12.48
C ASN A 262 1.18 9.24 -12.77
N PHE A 263 1.82 10.12 -13.52
CA PHE A 263 3.24 10.08 -13.80
C PHE A 263 3.98 11.14 -12.98
N LYS A 264 5.14 10.79 -12.41
CA LYS A 264 6.00 11.73 -11.68
C LYS A 264 7.47 11.45 -11.92
N ILE A 265 8.26 12.52 -11.93
CA ILE A 265 9.72 12.46 -11.93
C ILE A 265 10.20 13.11 -10.63
N LYS A 266 11.04 12.42 -9.87
CA LYS A 266 11.59 12.92 -8.60
C LYS A 266 13.10 12.70 -8.53
N GLN A 267 13.80 13.59 -7.84
CA GLN A 267 15.15 13.34 -7.37
C GLN A 267 15.13 12.44 -6.13
N VAL A 268 16.14 11.59 -5.94
CA VAL A 268 16.26 10.74 -4.73
C VAL A 268 16.19 11.59 -3.45
N SER A 269 16.84 12.75 -3.44
CA SER A 269 16.83 13.68 -2.29
C SER A 269 15.44 14.23 -1.94
N HIS A 270 14.49 14.16 -2.87
CA HIS A 270 13.11 14.63 -2.66
C HIS A 270 12.15 13.50 -2.26
N LEU A 271 12.63 12.27 -2.12
CA LEU A 271 11.80 11.16 -1.64
C LEU A 271 11.51 11.31 -0.15
N THR A 272 10.24 11.10 0.21
CA THR A 272 9.78 11.13 1.60
C THR A 272 9.19 9.78 1.99
N ARG A 273 9.03 9.50 3.28
CA ARG A 273 8.34 8.27 3.77
C ARG A 273 6.88 8.13 3.31
N ARG A 274 6.31 9.15 2.65
CA ARG A 274 4.97 9.09 2.05
C ARG A 274 5.00 8.54 0.62
N ASP A 275 6.18 8.48 0.02
CA ASP A 275 6.42 7.93 -1.31
C ASP A 275 6.70 6.42 -1.19
N ILE A 276 5.99 5.59 -1.95
CA ILE A 276 6.24 4.13 -1.99
C ILE A 276 7.68 3.86 -2.44
N GLU A 277 8.19 4.70 -3.33
CA GLU A 277 9.55 4.62 -3.86
C GLU A 277 10.61 4.80 -2.78
N TYR A 278 10.33 5.51 -1.68
CA TYR A 278 11.31 5.70 -0.60
C TYR A 278 11.71 4.37 0.03
N ASP A 279 10.72 3.52 0.36
CA ASP A 279 10.98 2.22 0.96
C ASP A 279 11.51 1.21 -0.08
N MET A 280 11.07 1.30 -1.34
CA MET A 280 11.56 0.42 -2.41
C MET A 280 13.02 0.72 -2.78
N PHE A 281 13.38 2.00 -2.87
CA PHE A 281 14.73 2.42 -3.20
C PHE A 281 15.75 1.98 -2.15
N LYS A 282 15.35 1.98 -0.86
CA LYS A 282 16.19 1.47 0.23
C LYS A 282 16.50 -0.03 0.13
N ASN A 283 15.64 -0.81 -0.53
CA ASN A 283 15.85 -2.25 -0.69
C ASN A 283 16.55 -2.62 -2.00
N ILE A 284 16.70 -1.67 -2.93
CA ILE A 284 17.37 -1.86 -4.24
C ILE A 284 18.87 -1.52 -4.15
N ASN A 285 19.28 -0.69 -3.19
CA ASN A 285 20.68 -0.43 -2.83
C ASN A 285 21.12 -1.30 -1.66
#